data_AF-K6CE77-F1
#
_entry.id   AF-K6CE77-F1
#
_cell.length_a   1.000
_cell.length_b   1.000
_cell.length_c   1.000
_cell.angle_alpha   90.00
_cell.angle_beta   90.00
_cell.angle_gamma   90.00
#
_symmetry.space_group_name_H-M   'P 1'
#
loop_
_entity.id
_entity.type
_entity.pdbx_description
1 polymer ?
#
loop_
_entity_poly.entity_id
_entity_poly.type
_entity_poly.pdbx_seq_one_letter_code
_entity_poly.pdbx_strand_id
1 'polypeptide(L)' 'MDTGMNSLLSNIEKTRLEMILLAHQYGYSNPSVVQCSQRLDLLLNVYHNKNIKH' A
#
# COMPACT_ATOMS: atom_id res chain seq x y z
N MET A 1 17.16 -6.73 14.68
CA MET A 1 16.47 -5.59 14.07
C MET A 1 15.79 -6.09 12.80
N ASP A 2 14.47 -6.16 12.78
CA ASP A 2 13.70 -6.60 11.62
C ASP A 2 13.52 -5.42 10.65
N THR A 3 14.59 -5.13 9.90
CA THR A 3 14.64 -4.05 8.90
C THR A 3 13.65 -4.28 7.76
N GLY A 4 13.29 -5.53 7.49
CA GLY A 4 12.36 -5.91 6.42
C GLY A 4 10.91 -5.55 6.72
N MET A 5 10.47 -5.71 7.97
CA MET A 5 9.09 -5.37 8.37
C MET A 5 8.87 -3.86 8.44
N ASN A 6 9.83 -3.11 8.99
CA ASN A 6 9.74 -1.65 9.05
C ASN A 6 9.72 -1.01 7.65
N SER A 7 10.49 -1.57 6.70
CA SER A 7 10.45 -1.12 5.30
C SER A 7 9.10 -1.40 4.65
N LEU A 8 8.52 -2.57 4.88
CA LEU A 8 7.21 -2.94 4.35
C LEU A 8 6.11 -2.01 4.88
N LEU A 9 6.07 -1.77 6.19
CA LEU A 9 5.13 -0.84 6.81
C LEU A 9 5.27 0.59 6.28
N SER A 10 6.52 1.05 6.10
CA SER A 10 6.78 2.36 5.51
C SER A 10 6.25 2.47 4.07
N ASN A 11 6.41 1.41 3.27
CA ASN A 11 5.92 1.39 1.89
C ASN A 11 4.38 1.35 1.84
N ILE A 12 3.73 0.59 2.73
CA ILE A 12 2.27 0.58 2.86
C ILE A 12 1.76 2.00 3.13
N GLU A 13 2.35 2.69 4.11
CA GLU A 13 1.90 4.03 4.49
C GLU A 13 2.15 5.06 3.38
N LYS A 14 3.29 5.00 2.71
CA LYS A 14 3.59 5.86 1.55
C LYS A 14 2.56 5.67 0.43
N THR A 15 2.26 4.42 0.07
CA THR A 15 1.28 4.12 -0.99
C THR A 15 -0.15 4.49 -0.56
N ARG A 16 -0.50 4.36 0.71
CA ARG A 16 -1.79 4.82 1.25
C ARG A 16 -1.95 6.34 1.08
N LEU A 17 -0.93 7.11 1.43
CA LEU A 17 -0.94 8.58 1.27
C LEU A 17 -1.00 8.97 -0.21
N GLU A 18 -0.22 8.32 -1.08
CA GLU A 18 -0.26 8.52 -2.53
C GLU A 18 -1.67 8.31 -3.09
N MET A 19 -2.34 7.21 -2.72
CA MET A 19 -3.70 6.91 -3.14
C MET A 19 -4.70 7.97 -2.69
N ILE A 20 -4.64 8.43 -1.43
CA ILE A 20 -5.53 9.46 -0.89
C ILE A 20 -5.36 10.79 -1.65
N LEU A 21 -4.11 11.20 -1.90
CA LEU A 21 -3.81 12.43 -2.61
C LEU A 21 -4.33 12.38 -4.05
N LEU A 22 -4.08 11.27 -4.76
CA LEU A 22 -4.57 11.06 -6.13
C LEU A 22 -6.10 10.97 -6.17
N ALA A 23 -6.74 10.33 -5.18
CA ALA A 23 -8.19 10.22 -5.10
C ALA A 23 -8.85 11.57 -4.86
N HIS A 24 -8.27 12.43 -4.01
CA HIS A 24 -8.73 13.79 -3.82
C HIS A 24 -8.59 14.63 -5.10
N GLN A 25 -7.54 14.40 -5.90
CA GLN A 25 -7.30 15.17 -7.12
C GLN A 25 -8.13 14.69 -8.32
N TYR A 26 -8.28 13.38 -8.50
CA TYR A 26 -8.80 12.78 -9.73
C TYR A 26 -10.04 11.89 -9.53
N GLY A 27 -10.43 11.61 -8.29
CA GLY A 27 -11.49 10.67 -7.93
C GLY A 27 -11.03 9.20 -7.93
N TYR A 28 -11.75 8.36 -7.20
CA TYR A 28 -11.38 6.96 -6.98
C TYR A 28 -11.39 6.08 -8.24
N SER A 29 -12.17 6.45 -9.26
CA SER A 29 -12.24 5.71 -10.53
C SER A 29 -11.11 6.07 -11.50
N ASN A 30 -10.25 7.03 -11.16
CA ASN A 30 -9.13 7.39 -12.02
C ASN A 30 -8.13 6.21 -12.13
N PRO A 31 -7.63 5.87 -13.33
CA PRO A 31 -6.70 4.75 -13.52
C PRO A 31 -5.45 4.82 -12.64
N SER A 32 -4.95 6.01 -12.32
CA SER A 32 -3.80 6.20 -11.43
C SER A 32 -4.15 5.84 -9.97
N VAL A 33 -5.37 6.14 -9.52
CA VAL A 33 -5.85 5.76 -8.18
C VAL A 33 -6.09 4.26 -8.09
N VAL A 34 -6.65 3.66 -9.14
CA VAL A 34 -6.84 2.20 -9.23
C VAL A 34 -5.50 1.44 -9.23
N GLN A 35 -4.51 1.92 -9.96
CA GLN A 35 -3.15 1.34 -9.90
C GLN A 35 -2.53 1.50 -8.51
N CYS A 36 -2.74 2.65 -7.87
CA CYS A 36 -2.27 2.89 -6.51
C CYS A 36 -2.95 1.93 -5.51
N SER A 37 -4.26 1.69 -5.63
CA SER A 37 -4.98 0.73 -4.79
C SER A 37 -4.52 -0.71 -4.99
N GLN A 38 -4.23 -1.12 -6.23
CA GLN A 38 -3.66 -2.44 -6.53
C GLN A 38 -2.27 -2.61 -5.90
N ARG A 39 -1.41 -1.59 -5.97
CA ARG A 39 -0.10 -1.61 -5.31
C ARG A 39 -0.24 -1.72 -3.79
N LEU A 40 -1.18 -0.99 -3.20
CA LEU A 40 -1.46 -1.05 -1.76
C LEU A 40 -1.91 -2.47 -1.34
N ASP A 41 -2.82 -3.06 -2.12
CA ASP A 41 -3.32 -4.43 -1.88
C ASP A 41 -2.19 -5.46 -1.89
N LEU A 42 -1.27 -5.38 -2.88
CA LEU A 42 -0.10 -6.26 -2.93
C LEU A 42 0.79 -6.13 -1.69
N LEU A 43 1.03 -4.91 -1.21
CA LEU A 43 1.84 -4.69 -0.01
C LEU A 43 1.15 -5.22 1.26
N LEU A 44 -0.16 -5.03 1.37
CA LEU A 44 -0.98 -5.57 2.46
C LEU A 44 -0.99 -7.10 2.45
N ASN A 45 -1.08 -7.72 1.28
CA ASN A 45 -0.98 -9.17 1.12
C ASN A 45 0.40 -9.70 1.54
N VAL A 46 1.49 -9.00 1.20
CA VAL A 46 2.83 -9.37 1.68
C VAL A 46 2.90 -9.28 3.20
N TYR A 47 2.37 -8.22 3.80
CA TYR A 47 2.31 -8.06 5.26
C TYR A 47 1.50 -9.18 5.91
N HIS A 48 0.30 -9.44 5.41
CA HIS A 48 -0.58 -10.48 5.89
C HIS A 48 0.09 -11.87 5.85
N ASN A 49 0.71 -12.21 4.72
CA ASN A 49 1.43 -13.48 4.55
C ASN A 49 2.62 -13.63 5.51
N LYS A 50 3.30 -12.53 5.86
CA LYS A 50 4.38 -12.55 6.86
C LYS A 50 3.88 -12.74 8.28
N ASN A 51 2.67 -12.26 8.60
CA ASN A 51 2.09 -12.39 9.94
C ASN A 51 1.32 -13.70 10.15
N ILE A 52 0.77 -14.31 9.08
CA ILE A 52 0.03 -15.59 9.18
C ILE A 52 0.96 -16.81 9.19
N LYS A 53 2.15 -16.74 8.59
CA LYS A 53 3.11 -17.86 8.56
C LYS A 53 3.89 -18.07 9.86
N HIS A 54 3.43 -17.51 10.98
CA HIS A 54 4.07 -17.61 12.29
C HIS A 54 3.25 -18.44 13.27
#